data_AF-A0A368ZHG7-F1
#
_entry.id   AF-A0A368ZHG7-F1
#
_cell.length_a   1.000
_cell.length_b   1.000
_cell.length_c   1.000
_cell.angle_alpha   90.00
_cell.angle_beta   90.00
_cell.angle_gamma   90.00
#
_symmetry.space_group_name_H-M   'P 1'
#
loop_
_entity.id
_entity.type
_entity.pdbx_description
1 polymer ?
#
loop_
_entity_poly.entity_id
_entity_poly.type
_entity_poly.pdbx_seq_one_letter_code
_entity_poly.pdbx_strand_id
1 'polypeptide(L)'
;MPKTKISIVTTSNESIKKFEADRFLTNHNSFEFNNIDEAQNSPLAQQLFYLPFVKKVYIASNFIAIERYNIVEWKDVENEVADQIENFLSQNDVIVKEDASKPKAAVTIYAESTPNPGVLKFVCNKALVPNIFEFKTIEEAKPSPLATALFKFPFVKNVYIEKNFISITKFDIVEWEEVTLELREFLKAYVEEGKTILNDDAPKKLEKTEEAIEQKFEALDDISKNIINILEEYIKPAVESDGGNIEFISYDEDSKKVEVLLQGACSGCPSSTFTLKNGIETMLKDMLNDHSITVNAING
;
A
#
# COMPACT_ATOMS: atom_id res chain seq x y z
N MET A 1 -39.60 4.48 -8.06
CA MET A 1 -38.19 4.82 -7.86
C MET A 1 -37.90 6.15 -8.52
N PRO A 2 -36.97 6.97 -8.02
CA PRO A 2 -36.59 8.20 -8.70
C PRO A 2 -35.99 7.87 -10.07
N LYS A 3 -36.51 8.51 -11.12
CA LYS A 3 -36.04 8.34 -12.49
C LYS A 3 -34.62 8.91 -12.57
N THR A 4 -33.65 8.08 -12.92
CA THR A 4 -32.22 8.49 -13.03
C THR A 4 -32.00 9.09 -14.41
N LYS A 5 -31.53 10.33 -14.49
CA LYS A 5 -31.19 10.93 -15.79
C LYS A 5 -29.73 10.65 -16.14
N ILE A 6 -29.49 10.33 -17.40
CA ILE A 6 -28.15 10.13 -17.95
C ILE A 6 -27.76 11.29 -18.86
N SER A 7 -26.58 11.84 -18.63
CA SER A 7 -25.94 12.85 -19.50
C SER A 7 -24.75 12.24 -20.22
N ILE A 8 -24.70 12.42 -21.54
CA ILE A 8 -23.61 11.91 -22.38
C ILE A 8 -22.45 12.91 -22.35
N VAL A 9 -21.26 12.44 -21.97
CA VAL A 9 -20.05 13.25 -21.86
C VAL A 9 -18.95 12.66 -22.77
N THR A 10 -18.41 13.51 -23.64
CA THR A 10 -17.27 13.16 -24.49
C THR A 10 -16.00 13.04 -23.64
N THR A 11 -15.16 12.06 -23.97
CA THR A 11 -13.84 11.90 -23.35
C THR A 11 -12.74 12.30 -24.33
N SER A 12 -11.50 12.42 -23.86
CA SER A 12 -10.33 12.63 -24.72
C SER A 12 -10.03 11.42 -25.63
N ASN A 13 -10.63 10.26 -25.37
CA ASN A 13 -10.50 9.06 -26.17
C ASN A 13 -11.78 8.81 -26.99
N GLU A 14 -11.67 8.84 -28.32
CA GLU A 14 -12.80 8.66 -29.24
C GLU A 14 -13.45 7.26 -29.19
N SER A 15 -12.76 6.25 -28.64
CA SER A 15 -13.36 4.93 -28.40
C SER A 15 -14.16 4.87 -27.10
N ILE A 16 -14.03 5.87 -26.21
CA ILE A 16 -14.66 5.86 -24.88
C ILE A 16 -15.73 6.95 -24.80
N LYS A 17 -16.93 6.55 -24.37
CA LYS A 17 -18.00 7.48 -24.02
C LYS A 17 -18.37 7.34 -22.55
N LYS A 18 -18.59 8.48 -21.90
CA LYS A 18 -18.99 8.57 -20.49
C LYS A 18 -20.48 8.91 -20.41
N PHE A 19 -21.18 8.22 -19.55
CA PHE A 19 -22.61 8.37 -19.25
C PHE A 19 -22.73 8.73 -17.77
N GLU A 20 -22.90 10.02 -17.48
CA GLU A 20 -23.00 10.54 -16.11
C GLU A 20 -24.44 10.45 -15.61
N ALA A 21 -24.61 9.91 -14.41
CA ALA A 21 -25.89 9.86 -13.73
C ALA A 21 -26.07 11.07 -12.80
N ASP A 22 -27.32 11.52 -12.65
CA ASP A 22 -27.71 12.57 -11.71
C ASP A 22 -27.75 12.11 -10.23
N ARG A 23 -27.34 10.87 -9.96
CA ARG A 23 -27.19 10.29 -8.61
C ARG A 23 -25.98 9.37 -8.53
N PHE A 24 -25.61 9.01 -7.30
CA PHE A 24 -24.62 7.95 -7.09
C PHE A 24 -25.17 6.58 -7.50
N LEU A 25 -24.40 5.86 -8.31
CA LEU A 25 -24.63 4.51 -8.81
C LEU A 25 -23.98 3.45 -7.92
N THR A 26 -22.89 3.81 -7.22
CA THR A 26 -22.17 2.90 -6.34
C THR A 26 -21.77 3.64 -5.05
N ASN A 27 -21.47 2.88 -3.98
CA ASN A 27 -20.94 3.40 -2.73
C ASN A 27 -19.46 3.81 -2.86
N HIS A 28 -19.17 4.77 -3.74
CA HIS A 28 -17.82 5.29 -4.02
C HIS A 28 -16.80 4.29 -4.59
N ASN A 29 -17.26 3.11 -5.01
CA ASN A 29 -16.42 2.09 -5.62
C ASN A 29 -16.44 2.20 -7.14
N SER A 30 -15.30 1.95 -7.78
CA SER A 30 -15.22 1.77 -9.22
C SER A 30 -15.09 0.30 -9.59
N PHE A 31 -15.77 -0.10 -10.67
CA PHE A 31 -15.80 -1.44 -11.22
C PHE A 31 -15.36 -1.42 -12.69
N GLU A 32 -14.62 -2.42 -13.16
CA GLU A 32 -14.20 -2.57 -14.55
C GLU A 32 -14.46 -4.02 -14.94
N PHE A 33 -15.00 -4.19 -16.13
CA PHE A 33 -15.29 -5.47 -16.72
C PHE A 33 -14.77 -5.47 -18.15
N ASN A 34 -14.04 -6.51 -18.54
CA ASN A 34 -13.50 -6.65 -19.90
C ASN A 34 -14.34 -7.58 -20.79
N ASN A 35 -15.24 -8.36 -20.20
CA ASN A 35 -16.11 -9.30 -20.91
C ASN A 35 -17.33 -9.66 -20.05
N ILE A 36 -18.28 -10.38 -20.65
CA ILE A 36 -19.52 -10.81 -20.00
C ILE A 36 -19.29 -11.78 -18.84
N ASP A 37 -18.21 -12.58 -18.88
CA ASP A 37 -17.88 -13.56 -17.84
C ASP A 37 -17.39 -12.87 -16.55
N GLU A 38 -16.63 -11.78 -16.67
CA GLU A 38 -16.24 -10.91 -15.55
C GLU A 38 -17.43 -10.13 -14.99
N ALA A 39 -18.45 -9.87 -15.81
CA ALA A 39 -19.60 -9.06 -15.45
C ALA A 39 -20.68 -9.80 -14.62
N GLN A 40 -20.47 -11.06 -14.22
CA GLN A 40 -21.47 -11.87 -13.49
C GLN A 40 -22.14 -11.18 -12.28
N ASN A 41 -21.39 -10.28 -11.64
CA ASN A 41 -21.82 -9.56 -10.45
C ASN A 41 -22.31 -8.12 -10.74
N SER A 42 -22.39 -7.70 -12.00
CA SER A 42 -23.04 -6.45 -12.39
C SER A 42 -24.06 -6.72 -13.50
N PRO A 43 -25.37 -6.82 -13.17
CA PRO A 43 -26.40 -7.05 -14.18
C PRO A 43 -26.42 -5.94 -15.26
N LEU A 44 -26.09 -4.70 -14.88
CA LEU A 44 -25.91 -3.60 -15.83
C LEU A 44 -24.76 -3.88 -16.80
N ALA A 45 -23.58 -4.28 -16.30
CA ALA A 45 -22.46 -4.59 -17.18
C ALA A 45 -22.77 -5.79 -18.09
N GLN A 46 -23.44 -6.83 -17.60
CA GLN A 46 -23.90 -7.95 -18.43
C GLN A 46 -24.81 -7.46 -19.56
N GLN A 47 -25.78 -6.60 -19.25
CA GLN A 47 -26.67 -6.02 -20.25
C GLN A 47 -25.89 -5.26 -21.32
N LEU A 48 -24.92 -4.44 -20.91
CA LEU A 48 -24.08 -3.66 -21.83
C LEU A 48 -23.20 -4.55 -22.70
N PHE A 49 -22.73 -5.70 -22.22
CA PHE A 49 -21.95 -6.64 -23.04
C PHE A 49 -22.77 -7.40 -24.09
N TYR A 50 -24.11 -7.38 -24.05
CA TYR A 50 -24.92 -7.88 -25.17
C TYR A 50 -24.86 -6.96 -26.39
N LEU A 51 -24.38 -5.72 -26.23
CA LEU A 51 -24.11 -4.84 -27.34
C LEU A 51 -22.81 -5.30 -28.03
N PRO A 52 -22.84 -5.73 -29.30
CA PRO A 52 -21.73 -6.42 -29.96
C PRO A 52 -20.48 -5.55 -30.15
N PHE A 53 -20.62 -4.23 -29.99
CA PHE A 53 -19.53 -3.28 -30.09
C PHE A 53 -18.86 -2.97 -28.75
N VAL A 54 -19.39 -3.43 -27.61
CA VAL A 54 -18.83 -3.10 -26.30
C VAL A 54 -17.59 -3.95 -26.02
N LYS A 55 -16.46 -3.28 -25.82
CA LYS A 55 -15.16 -3.89 -25.51
C LYS A 55 -14.90 -3.92 -24.01
N LYS A 56 -15.26 -2.85 -23.29
CA LYS A 56 -15.02 -2.71 -21.86
C LYS A 56 -16.09 -1.83 -21.23
N VAL A 57 -16.48 -2.16 -20.01
CA VAL A 57 -17.42 -1.37 -19.21
C VAL A 57 -16.76 -0.98 -17.89
N TYR A 58 -16.79 0.31 -17.57
CA TYR A 58 -16.32 0.87 -16.31
C TYR A 58 -17.48 1.55 -15.59
N ILE A 59 -17.75 1.18 -14.34
CA ILE A 59 -18.84 1.73 -13.52
C ILE A 59 -18.23 2.39 -12.29
N ALA A 60 -18.39 3.70 -12.15
CA ALA A 60 -17.89 4.46 -11.01
C ALA A 60 -19.04 5.02 -10.16
N SER A 61 -18.67 5.81 -9.15
CA SER A 61 -19.58 6.42 -8.18
C SER A 61 -20.80 7.07 -8.81
N ASN A 62 -20.65 7.81 -9.92
CA ASN A 62 -21.73 8.57 -10.54
C ASN A 62 -21.72 8.50 -12.08
N PHE A 63 -20.96 7.59 -12.67
CA PHE A 63 -20.92 7.46 -14.14
C PHE A 63 -20.60 6.04 -14.59
N ILE A 64 -20.98 5.75 -15.83
CA ILE A 64 -20.57 4.55 -16.56
C ILE A 64 -19.74 5.01 -17.76
N ALA A 65 -18.57 4.45 -17.96
CA ALA A 65 -17.77 4.64 -19.17
C ALA A 65 -17.71 3.35 -19.97
N ILE A 66 -17.92 3.44 -21.27
CA ILE A 66 -17.94 2.30 -22.17
C ILE A 66 -16.86 2.53 -23.23
N GLU A 67 -15.99 1.54 -23.41
CA GLU A 67 -15.08 1.47 -24.54
C GLU A 67 -15.71 0.60 -25.62
N ARG A 68 -15.76 1.09 -26.87
CA ARG A 68 -16.25 0.33 -28.02
C ARG A 68 -15.12 -0.24 -28.87
N TYR A 69 -15.38 -1.35 -29.55
CA TYR A 69 -14.63 -1.78 -30.72
C TYR A 69 -14.80 -0.78 -31.87
N ASN A 70 -13.80 -0.71 -32.74
CA ASN A 70 -13.83 0.18 -33.90
C ASN A 70 -14.69 -0.38 -35.06
N ILE A 71 -15.95 -0.71 -34.75
CA ILE A 71 -16.93 -1.28 -35.70
C ILE A 71 -18.20 -0.40 -35.83
N VAL A 72 -18.37 0.58 -34.94
CA VAL A 72 -19.49 1.54 -34.91
C VAL A 72 -19.00 2.88 -34.39
N GLU A 73 -19.59 4.00 -34.78
CA GLU A 73 -19.27 5.31 -34.19
C GLU A 73 -20.22 5.68 -33.05
N TRP A 74 -19.73 6.40 -32.04
CA TRP A 74 -20.56 6.77 -30.88
C TRP A 74 -21.79 7.61 -31.25
N LYS A 75 -21.66 8.51 -32.25
CA LYS A 75 -22.76 9.36 -32.71
C LYS A 75 -24.00 8.58 -33.16
N ASP A 76 -23.81 7.32 -33.58
CA ASP A 76 -24.88 6.48 -34.12
C ASP A 76 -25.60 5.68 -33.01
N VAL A 77 -24.97 5.49 -31.84
CA VAL A 77 -25.45 4.57 -30.79
C VAL A 77 -25.55 5.20 -29.40
N GLU A 78 -24.94 6.35 -29.15
CA GLU A 78 -24.82 6.91 -27.79
C GLU A 78 -26.17 7.22 -27.13
N ASN A 79 -27.16 7.66 -27.90
CA ASN A 79 -28.51 7.91 -27.38
C ASN A 79 -29.23 6.61 -27.01
N GLU A 80 -29.13 5.58 -27.85
CA GLU A 80 -29.74 4.27 -27.56
C GLU A 80 -29.11 3.61 -26.32
N VAL A 81 -27.79 3.77 -26.16
CA VAL A 81 -27.08 3.28 -24.97
C VAL A 81 -27.49 4.05 -23.71
N ALA A 82 -27.60 5.38 -23.81
CA ALA A 82 -28.08 6.21 -22.70
C ALA A 82 -29.50 5.81 -22.27
N ASP A 83 -30.40 5.60 -23.22
CA ASP A 83 -31.77 5.14 -22.97
C ASP A 83 -31.80 3.76 -22.30
N GLN A 84 -30.94 2.83 -22.72
CA GLN A 84 -30.83 1.51 -22.08
C GLN A 84 -30.35 1.62 -20.62
N ILE A 85 -29.35 2.46 -20.36
CA ILE A 85 -28.84 2.70 -19.01
C ILE A 85 -29.94 3.35 -18.14
N GLU A 86 -30.61 4.39 -18.62
CA GLU A 86 -31.68 5.07 -17.91
C GLU A 86 -32.85 4.12 -17.58
N ASN A 87 -33.24 3.27 -18.54
CA ASN A 87 -34.28 2.26 -18.34
C ASN A 87 -33.87 1.22 -17.29
N PHE A 88 -32.63 0.73 -17.36
CA PHE A 88 -32.12 -0.23 -16.38
C PHE A 88 -32.13 0.36 -14.96
N LEU A 89 -31.59 1.58 -14.80
CA LEU A 89 -31.50 2.27 -13.51
C LEU A 89 -32.86 2.67 -12.93
N SER A 90 -33.89 2.75 -13.78
CA SER A 90 -35.27 3.03 -13.37
C SER A 90 -36.03 1.77 -12.93
N GLN A 91 -35.59 0.58 -13.35
CA GLN A 91 -36.25 -0.70 -13.08
C GLN A 91 -35.53 -1.55 -12.03
N ASN A 92 -34.21 -1.43 -11.92
CA ASN A 92 -33.37 -2.25 -11.04
C ASN A 92 -32.59 -1.39 -10.05
N ASP A 93 -32.60 -1.77 -8.77
CA ASP A 93 -31.80 -1.12 -7.73
C ASP A 93 -30.36 -1.68 -7.65
N VAL A 94 -30.11 -2.88 -8.19
CA VAL A 94 -28.80 -3.54 -8.08
C VAL A 94 -27.97 -3.31 -9.34
N ILE A 95 -27.03 -2.37 -9.25
CA ILE A 95 -26.10 -2.02 -10.33
C ILE A 95 -24.88 -2.94 -10.30
N VAL A 96 -24.36 -3.19 -9.09
CA VAL A 96 -23.24 -4.07 -8.80
C VAL A 96 -23.52 -4.80 -7.48
N LYS A 97 -23.41 -6.13 -7.46
CA LYS A 97 -23.51 -6.95 -6.24
C LYS A 97 -22.21 -6.81 -5.44
N GLU A 98 -22.28 -6.90 -4.10
CA GLU A 98 -21.11 -6.69 -3.21
C GLU A 98 -19.90 -7.59 -3.55
N ASP A 99 -20.13 -8.74 -4.19
CA ASP A 99 -19.11 -9.70 -4.63
C ASP A 99 -18.50 -9.41 -6.02
N ALA A 100 -18.86 -8.31 -6.70
CA ALA A 100 -18.28 -8.01 -8.00
C ALA A 100 -16.78 -7.76 -7.90
N SER A 101 -16.01 -8.46 -8.73
CA SER A 101 -14.57 -8.28 -8.83
C SER A 101 -14.31 -6.80 -9.10
N LYS A 102 -13.83 -6.11 -8.08
CA LYS A 102 -13.25 -4.77 -8.22
C LYS A 102 -12.20 -4.87 -9.35
N PRO A 103 -12.05 -3.88 -10.24
CA PRO A 103 -10.94 -3.77 -11.15
C PRO A 103 -9.73 -4.02 -10.29
N LYS A 104 -9.01 -5.10 -10.58
CA LYS A 104 -7.72 -5.31 -9.97
C LYS A 104 -6.89 -4.16 -10.52
N ALA A 105 -6.83 -3.05 -9.78
CA ALA A 105 -5.84 -2.02 -10.02
C ALA A 105 -4.52 -2.79 -10.18
N ALA A 106 -3.91 -2.69 -11.36
CA ALA A 106 -2.79 -3.54 -11.74
C ALA A 106 -1.76 -3.47 -10.62
N VAL A 107 -1.44 -4.60 -10.00
CA VAL A 107 -0.46 -4.62 -8.91
C VAL A 107 0.90 -4.69 -9.57
N THR A 108 1.74 -3.73 -9.24
CA THR A 108 3.14 -3.77 -9.63
C THR A 108 3.97 -3.90 -8.37
N ILE A 109 4.87 -4.89 -8.38
CA ILE A 109 5.90 -5.04 -7.37
C ILE A 109 7.24 -5.04 -8.06
N TYR A 110 8.14 -4.20 -7.60
CA TYR A 110 9.52 -4.15 -8.07
C TYR A 110 10.48 -4.21 -6.87
N ALA A 111 11.69 -4.67 -7.12
CA ALA A 111 12.72 -4.82 -6.09
C ALA A 111 13.71 -3.66 -6.15
N GLU A 112 14.09 -3.13 -5.00
CA GLU A 112 15.11 -2.12 -4.79
C GLU A 112 16.22 -2.70 -3.90
N SER A 113 17.47 -2.51 -4.29
CA SER A 113 18.62 -2.82 -3.45
C SER A 113 18.66 -1.88 -2.24
N THR A 114 19.08 -2.39 -1.09
CA THR A 114 19.29 -1.58 0.12
C THR A 114 20.80 -1.47 0.40
N PRO A 115 21.24 -0.53 1.25
CA PRO A 115 22.63 -0.50 1.73
C PRO A 115 23.05 -1.76 2.51
N ASN A 116 22.09 -2.61 2.91
CA ASN A 116 22.35 -3.88 3.57
C ASN A 116 22.28 -5.04 2.56
N PRO A 117 23.40 -5.70 2.22
CA PRO A 117 23.39 -6.77 1.21
C PRO A 117 22.55 -7.98 1.62
N GLY A 118 22.28 -8.15 2.92
CA GLY A 118 21.40 -9.20 3.43
C GLY A 118 19.90 -8.88 3.29
N VAL A 119 19.53 -7.70 2.77
CA VAL A 119 18.14 -7.22 2.72
C VAL A 119 17.78 -6.67 1.36
N LEU A 120 16.64 -7.13 0.83
CA LEU A 120 16.06 -6.61 -0.41
C LEU A 120 14.67 -6.02 -0.13
N LYS A 121 14.40 -4.84 -0.69
CA LYS A 121 13.15 -4.11 -0.52
C LYS A 121 12.25 -4.35 -1.73
N PHE A 122 10.99 -4.70 -1.49
CA PHE A 122 9.97 -4.92 -2.51
C PHE A 122 8.90 -3.85 -2.36
N VAL A 123 8.75 -2.99 -3.37
CA VAL A 123 7.82 -1.85 -3.34
C VAL A 123 6.58 -2.17 -4.17
N CYS A 124 5.41 -2.02 -3.56
CA CYS A 124 4.10 -2.18 -4.17
C CYS A 124 3.51 -0.82 -4.54
N ASN A 125 2.76 -0.74 -5.63
CA ASN A 125 1.97 0.46 -5.95
C ASN A 125 0.71 0.63 -5.10
N LYS A 126 0.45 -0.30 -4.16
CA LYS A 126 -0.67 -0.26 -3.21
C LYS A 126 -0.14 -0.25 -1.79
N ALA A 127 -0.83 0.46 -0.91
CA ALA A 127 -0.63 0.33 0.53
C ALA A 127 -0.91 -1.11 0.97
N LEU A 128 -0.01 -1.67 1.75
CA LEU A 128 -0.02 -3.02 2.29
C LEU A 128 -0.49 -3.03 3.75
N VAL A 129 0.01 -2.09 4.55
CA VAL A 129 -0.23 -2.02 6.00
C VAL A 129 -0.36 -0.56 6.45
N PRO A 130 -1.18 -0.28 7.48
CA PRO A 130 -1.34 1.08 8.02
C PRO A 130 -0.22 1.50 8.97
N ASN A 131 0.46 0.52 9.58
CA ASN A 131 1.49 0.72 10.60
C ASN A 131 2.74 -0.10 10.25
N ILE A 132 3.80 0.07 11.04
CA ILE A 132 5.04 -0.69 10.90
C ILE A 132 4.89 -2.05 11.57
N PHE A 133 5.25 -3.11 10.83
CA PHE A 133 5.28 -4.48 11.34
C PHE A 133 6.62 -5.12 11.03
N GLU A 134 7.20 -5.81 12.01
CA GLU A 134 8.44 -6.56 11.86
C GLU A 134 8.29 -7.91 12.55
N PHE A 135 8.66 -8.97 11.84
CA PHE A 135 8.54 -10.34 12.28
C PHE A 135 9.87 -11.05 12.08
N LYS A 136 10.47 -11.56 13.17
CA LYS A 136 11.76 -12.26 13.10
C LYS A 136 11.62 -13.77 13.03
N THR A 137 10.44 -14.28 13.36
CA THR A 137 10.15 -15.71 13.39
C THR A 137 8.78 -15.99 12.80
N ILE A 138 8.58 -17.21 12.32
CA ILE A 138 7.27 -17.68 11.83
C ILE A 138 6.20 -17.62 12.93
N GLU A 139 6.58 -17.80 14.19
CA GLU A 139 5.66 -17.74 15.33
C GLU A 139 5.17 -16.32 15.58
N GLU A 140 6.07 -15.33 15.52
CA GLU A 140 5.71 -13.90 15.59
C GLU A 140 4.86 -13.46 14.38
N ALA A 141 5.07 -14.09 13.23
CA ALA A 141 4.40 -13.78 11.97
C ALA A 141 2.95 -14.28 11.88
N LYS A 142 2.48 -15.11 12.82
CA LYS A 142 1.10 -15.63 12.84
C LYS A 142 0.00 -14.60 12.56
N PRO A 143 0.09 -13.35 13.07
CA PRO A 143 -0.92 -12.34 12.81
C PRO A 143 -0.84 -11.71 11.41
N SER A 144 0.19 -12.04 10.62
CA SER A 144 0.33 -11.70 9.21
C SER A 144 0.36 -12.97 8.36
N PRO A 145 -0.74 -13.33 7.69
CA PRO A 145 -0.74 -14.46 6.76
C PRO A 145 0.27 -14.29 5.63
N LEU A 146 0.56 -13.05 5.22
CA LEU A 146 1.61 -12.74 4.24
C LEU A 146 3.00 -13.08 4.80
N ALA A 147 3.36 -12.56 5.98
CA ALA A 147 4.67 -12.82 6.58
C ALA A 147 4.83 -14.31 6.91
N THR A 148 3.80 -14.97 7.42
CA THR A 148 3.81 -16.43 7.66
C THR A 148 4.09 -17.21 6.38
N ALA A 149 3.50 -16.79 5.26
CA ALA A 149 3.77 -17.40 3.96
C ALA A 149 5.19 -17.11 3.46
N LEU A 150 5.73 -15.91 3.70
CA LEU A 150 7.11 -15.56 3.40
C LEU A 150 8.12 -16.40 4.22
N PHE A 151 7.82 -16.72 5.48
CA PHE A 151 8.65 -17.60 6.30
C PHE A 151 8.70 -19.06 5.82
N LYS A 152 7.85 -19.46 4.86
CA LYS A 152 7.95 -20.79 4.23
C LYS A 152 9.12 -20.88 3.26
N PHE A 153 9.63 -19.75 2.76
CA PHE A 153 10.87 -19.73 2.01
C PHE A 153 12.03 -19.94 3.00
N PRO A 154 12.83 -21.03 2.87
CA PRO A 154 13.78 -21.44 3.90
C PRO A 154 14.92 -20.45 4.13
N PHE A 155 15.13 -19.53 3.19
CA PHE A 155 16.14 -18.48 3.27
C PHE A 155 15.62 -17.19 3.92
N VAL A 156 14.33 -17.04 4.22
CA VAL A 156 13.78 -15.82 4.83
C VAL A 156 14.07 -15.81 6.33
N LYS A 157 14.77 -14.77 6.78
CA LYS A 157 15.21 -14.58 8.18
C LYS A 157 14.36 -13.55 8.94
N ASN A 158 13.97 -12.46 8.28
CA ASN A 158 13.18 -11.37 8.89
C ASN A 158 12.29 -10.76 7.80
N VAL A 159 11.06 -10.38 8.17
CA VAL A 159 10.11 -9.71 7.30
C VAL A 159 9.67 -8.41 7.96
N TYR A 160 10.01 -7.30 7.32
CA TYR A 160 9.59 -5.95 7.71
C TYR A 160 8.58 -5.43 6.70
N ILE A 161 7.46 -4.88 7.15
CA ILE A 161 6.38 -4.38 6.30
C ILE A 161 5.97 -2.99 6.79
N GLU A 162 5.97 -2.02 5.89
CA GLU A 162 5.57 -0.65 6.17
C GLU A 162 4.93 -0.02 4.94
N LYS A 163 3.85 0.75 5.15
CA LYS A 163 3.14 1.50 4.10
C LYS A 163 2.88 0.61 2.89
N ASN A 164 3.65 0.77 1.82
CA ASN A 164 3.53 0.06 0.55
C ASN A 164 4.73 -0.83 0.20
N PHE A 165 5.67 -1.09 1.11
CA PHE A 165 6.85 -1.92 0.84
C PHE A 165 7.10 -3.00 1.88
N ILE A 166 7.88 -4.01 1.47
CA ILE A 166 8.30 -5.13 2.31
C ILE A 166 9.82 -5.26 2.19
N SER A 167 10.54 -5.22 3.31
CA SER A 167 11.96 -5.54 3.35
C SER A 167 12.16 -6.95 3.87
N ILE A 168 12.79 -7.80 3.06
CA ILE A 168 13.05 -9.20 3.38
C ILE A 168 14.54 -9.35 3.68
N THR A 169 14.86 -9.82 4.88
CA THR A 169 16.24 -10.22 5.23
C THR A 169 16.42 -11.69 4.93
N LYS A 170 17.50 -12.07 4.24
CA LYS A 170 17.85 -13.47 3.97
C LYS A 170 18.87 -14.03 4.98
N PHE A 171 18.86 -15.35 5.14
CA PHE A 171 20.01 -16.09 5.62
C PHE A 171 21.09 -16.12 4.53
N ASP A 172 22.36 -16.19 4.95
CA ASP A 172 23.52 -16.22 4.05
C ASP A 172 23.72 -17.61 3.43
N ILE A 173 22.70 -18.09 2.72
CA ILE A 173 22.63 -19.42 2.10
C ILE A 173 22.16 -19.39 0.64
N VAL A 174 21.72 -18.23 0.15
CA VAL A 174 21.26 -17.98 -1.22
C VAL A 174 21.68 -16.58 -1.64
N GLU A 175 21.80 -16.33 -2.95
CA GLU A 175 21.99 -14.98 -3.49
C GLU A 175 20.68 -14.35 -3.95
N TRP A 176 20.60 -13.01 -3.92
CA TRP A 176 19.36 -12.32 -4.26
C TRP A 176 18.98 -12.52 -5.72
N GLU A 177 19.95 -12.62 -6.62
CA GLU A 177 19.76 -12.87 -8.04
C GLU A 177 19.00 -14.17 -8.31
N GLU A 178 19.10 -15.16 -7.43
CA GLU A 178 18.45 -16.47 -7.58
C GLU A 178 16.98 -16.44 -7.13
N VAL A 179 16.64 -15.63 -6.12
CA VAL A 179 15.34 -15.67 -5.41
C VAL A 179 14.46 -14.43 -5.64
N THR A 180 15.01 -13.36 -6.20
CA THR A 180 14.28 -12.09 -6.39
C THR A 180 13.03 -12.26 -7.26
N LEU A 181 13.14 -12.99 -8.38
CA LEU A 181 12.01 -13.18 -9.29
C LEU A 181 10.87 -13.98 -8.64
N GLU A 182 11.22 -15.05 -7.92
CA GLU A 182 10.27 -15.91 -7.21
C GLU A 182 9.49 -15.10 -6.15
N LEU A 183 10.20 -14.36 -5.30
CA LEU A 183 9.57 -13.51 -4.28
C LEU A 183 8.70 -12.42 -4.90
N ARG A 184 9.16 -11.77 -5.97
CA ARG A 184 8.41 -10.71 -6.65
C ARG A 184 7.09 -11.23 -7.22
N GLU A 185 7.11 -12.39 -7.89
CA GLU A 185 5.90 -13.00 -8.44
C GLU A 185 4.97 -13.51 -7.32
N PHE A 186 5.53 -14.11 -6.25
CA PHE A 186 4.77 -14.51 -5.08
C PHE A 186 4.02 -13.33 -4.46
N LEU A 187 4.73 -12.23 -4.14
CA LEU A 187 4.15 -11.04 -3.53
C LEU A 187 3.10 -10.41 -4.45
N LYS A 188 3.39 -10.33 -5.76
CA LYS A 188 2.49 -9.75 -6.74
C LYS A 188 1.19 -10.54 -6.78
N ALA A 189 1.26 -11.85 -6.97
CA ALA A 189 0.10 -12.73 -6.98
C ALA A 189 -0.69 -12.64 -5.67
N TYR A 190 0.00 -12.59 -4.53
CA TYR A 190 -0.64 -12.46 -3.21
C TYR A 190 -1.53 -11.21 -3.11
N VAL A 191 -0.99 -10.06 -3.51
CA VAL A 191 -1.72 -8.78 -3.47
C VAL A 191 -2.77 -8.69 -4.58
N GLU A 192 -2.51 -9.25 -5.77
CA GLU A 192 -3.48 -9.29 -6.88
C GLU A 192 -4.70 -10.14 -6.55
N GLU A 193 -4.52 -11.22 -5.81
CA GLU A 193 -5.61 -12.08 -5.35
C GLU A 193 -6.39 -11.48 -4.17
N GLY A 194 -5.92 -10.37 -3.60
CA GLY A 194 -6.58 -9.72 -2.46
C GLY A 194 -6.51 -10.55 -1.19
N LYS A 195 -5.49 -11.41 -1.05
CA LYS A 195 -5.28 -12.22 0.16
C LYS A 195 -4.98 -11.32 1.36
N THR A 196 -5.42 -11.74 2.53
CA THR A 196 -5.24 -11.04 3.80
C THR A 196 -3.75 -10.85 4.12
N ILE A 197 -3.29 -9.60 4.24
CA ILE A 197 -1.90 -9.27 4.59
C ILE A 197 -1.68 -9.34 6.11
N LEU A 198 -2.63 -8.78 6.86
CA LEU A 198 -2.70 -8.78 8.33
C LEU A 198 -4.09 -9.23 8.76
N ASN A 199 -4.15 -10.05 9.80
CA ASN A 199 -5.40 -10.39 10.45
C ASN A 199 -5.85 -9.23 11.36
N ASP A 200 -7.13 -9.22 11.72
CA ASP A 200 -7.70 -8.21 12.63
C ASP A 200 -7.09 -8.25 14.04
N ASP A 201 -6.51 -9.39 14.44
CA ASP A 201 -5.81 -9.60 15.70
C ASP A 201 -4.31 -9.31 15.62
N ALA A 202 -3.82 -8.80 14.48
CA ALA A 202 -2.44 -8.36 14.36
C ALA A 202 -2.10 -7.42 15.52
N PRO A 203 -1.03 -7.71 16.29
CA PRO A 203 -0.63 -6.84 17.37
C PRO A 203 -0.33 -5.51 16.73
N LYS A 204 -1.26 -4.57 16.90
CA LYS A 204 -1.04 -3.16 16.70
C LYS A 204 0.12 -2.88 17.61
N LYS A 205 1.35 -2.81 17.08
CA LYS A 205 2.53 -2.42 17.84
C LYS A 205 2.25 -0.97 18.21
N LEU A 206 1.57 -0.82 19.34
CA LEU A 206 0.99 0.40 19.91
C LEU A 206 -0.08 1.08 19.05
N GLU A 207 -1.33 0.59 19.11
CA GLU A 207 -2.42 1.56 19.31
C GLU A 207 -2.32 2.09 20.75
N LYS A 208 -1.37 2.99 20.95
CA LYS A 208 -1.74 4.20 21.66
C LYS A 208 -2.51 4.99 20.60
N THR A 209 -3.75 5.35 20.86
CA THR A 209 -4.49 6.30 19.99
C THR A 209 -3.57 7.47 19.62
N GLU A 210 -3.79 8.15 18.49
CA GLU A 210 -3.03 9.38 18.16
C GLU A 210 -2.93 10.29 19.40
N GLU A 211 -4.03 10.41 20.15
CA GLU A 211 -4.10 11.08 21.45
C GLU A 211 -3.13 10.54 22.52
N ALA A 212 -2.94 9.23 22.64
CA ALA A 212 -2.03 8.63 23.63
C ALA A 212 -0.56 8.65 23.17
N ILE A 213 -0.29 8.70 21.87
CA ILE A 213 1.05 8.99 21.33
C ILE A 213 1.39 10.45 21.60
N GLU A 214 0.46 11.36 21.30
CA GLU A 214 0.59 12.79 21.53
C GLU A 214 0.76 13.10 23.03
N GLN A 215 -0.03 12.48 23.92
CA GLN A 215 0.15 12.60 25.36
C GLN A 215 1.52 12.08 25.83
N LYS A 216 2.00 10.95 25.27
CA LYS A 216 3.34 10.43 25.62
C LYS A 216 4.42 11.40 25.14
N PHE A 217 4.29 11.94 23.94
CA PHE A 217 5.21 12.93 23.39
C PHE A 217 5.21 14.20 24.23
N GLU A 218 4.04 14.72 24.60
CA GLU A 218 3.90 15.92 25.41
C GLU A 218 4.46 15.79 26.82
N ALA A 219 4.49 14.57 27.36
CA ALA A 219 5.08 14.26 28.67
C ALA A 219 6.63 14.17 28.66
N LEU A 220 7.27 14.18 27.49
CA LEU A 220 8.74 14.17 27.38
C LEU A 220 9.32 15.56 27.68
N ASP A 221 10.60 15.58 28.07
CA ASP A 221 11.36 16.82 28.18
C ASP A 221 11.60 17.46 26.81
N ASP A 222 11.94 18.75 26.80
CA ASP A 222 12.12 19.54 25.58
C ASP A 222 13.24 18.99 24.68
N ILE A 223 14.30 18.41 25.26
CA ILE A 223 15.41 17.86 24.48
C ILE A 223 14.96 16.57 23.79
N SER A 224 14.28 15.67 24.52
CA SER A 224 13.69 14.46 23.93
C SER A 224 12.72 14.79 22.79
N LYS A 225 11.85 15.80 22.95
CA LYS A 225 10.94 16.27 21.89
C LYS A 225 11.72 16.76 20.67
N ASN A 226 12.76 17.56 20.86
CA ASN A 226 13.60 18.04 19.78
C ASN A 226 14.35 16.91 19.07
N ILE A 227 14.89 15.93 19.81
CA ILE A 227 15.52 14.74 19.23
C ILE A 227 14.53 14.01 18.34
N ILE A 228 13.31 13.73 18.83
CA ILE A 228 12.28 13.05 18.05
C ILE A 228 11.96 13.82 16.76
N ASN A 229 11.77 15.15 16.85
CA ASN A 229 11.49 15.98 15.67
C ASN A 229 12.64 15.90 14.64
N ILE A 230 13.89 15.96 15.10
CA ILE A 230 15.07 15.83 14.22
C ILE A 230 15.09 14.45 13.55
N LEU A 231 14.85 13.39 14.30
CA LEU A 231 14.82 12.03 13.77
C LEU A 231 13.72 11.88 12.70
N GLU A 232 12.50 12.33 12.99
CA GLU A 232 11.34 12.23 12.09
C GLU A 232 11.52 13.08 10.82
N GLU A 233 12.06 14.29 10.92
CA GLU A 233 12.16 15.23 9.81
C GLU A 233 13.37 14.97 8.90
N TYR A 234 14.53 14.62 9.46
CA TYR A 234 15.80 14.59 8.72
C TYR A 234 16.39 13.20 8.52
N ILE A 235 16.10 12.23 9.40
CA ILE A 235 16.76 10.91 9.38
C ILE A 235 15.83 9.83 8.88
N LYS A 236 14.61 9.78 9.42
CA LYS A 236 13.61 8.76 9.10
C LYS A 236 13.28 8.68 7.61
N PRO A 237 13.16 9.79 6.84
CA PRO A 237 12.89 9.70 5.41
C PRO A 237 13.99 8.96 4.62
N ALA A 238 15.25 9.15 5.01
CA ALA A 238 16.37 8.44 4.39
C ALA A 238 16.37 6.96 4.78
N VAL A 239 16.10 6.66 6.05
CA VAL A 239 16.02 5.30 6.58
C VAL A 239 14.85 4.50 5.95
N GLU A 240 13.68 5.11 5.78
CA GLU A 240 12.53 4.51 5.09
C GLU A 240 12.83 4.29 3.60
N SER A 241 13.51 5.24 2.95
CA SER A 241 13.97 5.09 1.57
C SER A 241 14.86 3.85 1.42
N ASP A 242 15.76 3.63 2.38
CA ASP A 242 16.65 2.46 2.44
C ASP A 242 15.94 1.16 2.88
N GLY A 243 14.65 1.21 3.19
CA GLY A 243 13.84 0.05 3.54
C GLY A 243 13.90 -0.36 5.01
N GLY A 244 14.20 0.58 5.91
CA GLY A 244 14.17 0.39 7.36
C GLY A 244 13.30 1.42 8.08
N ASN A 245 13.38 1.42 9.41
CA ASN A 245 12.81 2.46 10.26
C ASN A 245 13.75 2.77 11.43
N ILE A 246 13.60 3.97 11.98
CA ILE A 246 14.27 4.42 13.20
C ILE A 246 13.22 4.90 14.21
N GLU A 247 13.31 4.42 15.45
CA GLU A 247 12.43 4.83 16.55
C GLU A 247 13.26 5.36 17.71
N PHE A 248 12.84 6.49 18.29
CA PHE A 248 13.41 7.00 19.54
C PHE A 248 12.99 6.12 20.72
N ILE A 249 13.96 5.68 21.53
CA ILE A 249 13.71 4.89 22.73
C ILE A 249 13.77 5.77 23.98
N SER A 250 14.89 6.47 24.17
CA SER A 250 15.12 7.29 25.37
C SER A 250 16.25 8.30 25.16
N TYR A 251 16.27 9.31 26.02
CA TYR A 251 17.38 10.22 26.21
C TYR A 251 17.67 10.33 27.71
N ASP A 252 18.93 10.19 28.08
CA ASP A 252 19.41 10.32 29.45
C ASP A 252 20.15 11.65 29.61
N GLU A 253 19.61 12.54 30.46
CA GLU A 253 20.12 13.91 30.60
C GLU A 253 21.51 13.98 31.24
N ASP A 254 21.84 13.06 32.15
CA ASP A 254 23.10 13.05 32.88
C ASP A 254 24.27 12.58 31.99
N SER A 255 24.04 11.50 31.23
CA SER A 255 25.04 10.90 30.34
C SER A 255 24.99 11.45 28.92
N LYS A 256 23.97 12.24 28.58
CA LYS A 256 23.70 12.77 27.23
C LYS A 256 23.56 11.68 26.18
N LYS A 257 23.11 10.50 26.59
CA LYS A 257 22.99 9.32 25.74
C LYS A 257 21.60 9.23 25.15
N VAL A 258 21.52 9.12 23.82
CA VAL A 258 20.30 8.88 23.06
C VAL A 258 20.25 7.42 22.64
N GLU A 259 19.17 6.72 22.94
CA GLU A 259 18.92 5.36 22.46
C GLU A 259 17.89 5.37 21.34
N VAL A 260 18.24 4.70 20.23
CA VAL A 260 17.36 4.54 19.06
C VAL A 260 17.27 3.06 18.69
N LEU A 261 16.12 2.65 18.17
CA LEU A 261 15.86 1.32 17.63
C LEU A 261 15.91 1.39 16.10
N LEU A 262 16.73 0.53 15.49
CA LEU A 262 16.81 0.39 14.04
C LEU A 262 16.08 -0.88 13.60
N GLN A 263 15.20 -0.77 12.62
CA GLN A 263 14.37 -1.87 12.12
C GLN A 263 14.53 -2.06 10.62
N GLY A 264 14.09 -3.21 10.10
CA GLY A 264 14.14 -3.51 8.66
C GLY A 264 15.57 -3.54 8.12
N ALA A 265 15.80 -2.90 6.97
CA ALA A 265 17.12 -2.92 6.32
C ALA A 265 18.25 -2.29 7.14
N CYS A 266 17.93 -1.39 8.07
CA CYS A 266 18.90 -0.71 8.92
C CYS A 266 19.37 -1.57 10.11
N SER A 267 18.71 -2.70 10.37
CA SER A 267 19.08 -3.64 11.43
C SER A 267 20.09 -4.69 10.94
N GLY A 268 21.05 -5.04 11.80
CA GLY A 268 21.82 -6.29 11.68
C GLY A 268 23.01 -6.30 10.71
N CYS A 269 23.35 -5.17 10.05
CA CYS A 269 24.56 -5.02 9.25
C CYS A 269 25.59 -4.15 9.97
N PRO A 270 26.73 -4.70 10.48
CA PRO A 270 27.69 -3.95 11.28
C PRO A 270 28.23 -2.67 10.62
N SER A 271 28.47 -2.71 9.30
CA SER A 271 28.97 -1.55 8.55
C SER A 271 27.93 -0.44 8.43
N SER A 272 26.67 -0.82 8.16
CA SER A 272 25.57 0.14 7.98
C SER A 272 25.12 0.70 9.32
N THR A 273 25.04 -0.12 10.38
CA THR A 273 24.72 0.34 11.74
C THR A 273 25.76 1.33 12.26
N PHE A 274 27.06 1.09 12.03
CA PHE A 274 28.11 2.03 12.48
C PHE A 274 28.02 3.38 11.75
N THR A 275 27.89 3.35 10.43
CA THR A 275 27.82 4.56 9.61
C THR A 275 26.56 5.38 9.93
N LEU A 276 25.41 4.71 10.00
CA LEU A 276 24.14 5.35 10.32
C LEU A 276 24.15 5.93 11.74
N LYS A 277 24.65 5.18 12.74
CA LYS A 277 24.81 5.66 14.12
C LYS A 277 25.64 6.95 14.17
N ASN A 278 26.79 6.99 13.48
CA ASN A 278 27.62 8.19 13.46
C ASN A 278 26.95 9.36 12.74
N GLY A 279 26.20 9.09 11.67
CA GLY A 279 25.39 10.09 10.98
C GLY A 279 24.33 10.71 11.88
N ILE A 280 23.58 9.87 12.61
CA ILE A 280 22.58 10.30 13.59
C ILE A 280 23.25 11.15 14.68
N GLU A 281 24.35 10.64 15.26
CA GLU A 281 25.06 11.35 16.34
C GLU A 281 25.57 12.71 15.89
N THR A 282 26.16 12.81 14.70
CA THR A 282 26.66 14.07 14.15
C THR A 282 25.51 15.06 13.95
N MET A 283 24.40 14.61 13.35
CA MET A 283 23.24 15.47 13.11
C MET A 283 22.63 15.97 14.41
N LEU A 284 22.46 15.11 15.42
CA LEU A 284 21.93 15.53 16.71
C LEU A 284 22.86 16.54 17.41
N LYS A 285 24.17 16.31 17.38
CA LYS A 285 25.16 17.26 17.93
C LYS A 285 25.05 18.63 17.28
N ASP A 286 24.95 18.67 15.96
CA ASP A 286 24.91 19.92 15.20
C ASP A 286 23.57 20.66 15.41
N MET A 287 22.44 19.95 15.33
CA MET A 287 21.11 20.55 15.43
C MET A 287 20.74 20.97 16.85
N LEU A 288 21.25 20.28 17.88
CA LEU A 288 21.05 20.63 19.29
C LEU A 288 22.17 21.52 19.83
N ASN A 289 23.22 21.76 19.04
CA ASN A 289 24.42 22.51 19.44
C ASN A 289 25.04 21.97 20.74
N ASP A 290 25.06 20.64 20.90
CA ASP A 290 25.63 19.94 22.05
C ASP A 290 26.52 18.78 21.58
N HIS A 291 27.84 19.00 21.62
CA HIS A 291 28.83 18.01 21.19
C HIS A 291 29.04 16.84 22.16
N SER A 292 28.42 16.87 23.34
CA SER A 292 28.51 15.80 24.33
C SER A 292 27.51 14.66 24.09
N ILE A 293 26.53 14.87 23.22
CA ILE A 293 25.54 13.86 22.85
C ILE A 293 26.22 12.61 22.30
N THR A 294 25.77 11.44 22.72
CA THR A 294 26.18 10.17 22.13
C THR A 294 24.97 9.34 21.75
N VAL A 295 25.07 8.59 20.66
CA VAL A 295 23.96 7.74 20.19
C VAL A 295 24.28 6.28 20.45
N ASN A 296 23.28 5.50 20.84
CA ASN A 296 23.33 4.05 20.89
C ASN A 296 22.20 3.48 20.02
N ALA A 297 22.58 2.76 18.98
CA ALA A 297 21.63 2.13 18.05
C ALA A 297 21.42 0.66 18.43
N ILE A 298 20.19 0.31 18.78
CA ILE A 298 19.77 -1.06 19.10
C ILE A 298 19.22 -1.69 17.83
N ASN A 299 19.68 -2.91 17.51
CA ASN A 299 19.14 -3.66 16.39
C ASN A 299 17.80 -4.29 16.80
N GLY A 300 16.76 -3.85 16.09
CA GLY A 300 15.38 -4.23 16.30
C GLY A 300 15.04 -5.63 15.90
#